data_AF-A0A7S0A1Y1-F1
#
_entry.id   AF-A0A7S0A1Y1-F1
#
_cell.length_a   1.000
_cell.length_b   1.000
_cell.length_c   1.000
_cell.angle_alpha   90.00
_cell.angle_beta   90.00
_cell.angle_gamma   90.00
#
_symmetry.space_group_name_H-M   'P 1'
#
loop_
_entity.id
_entity.type
_entity.pdbx_description
1 polymer ?
#
loop_
_entity_poly.entity_id
_entity_poly.type
_entity_poly.pdbx_seq_one_letter_code
_entity_poly.pdbx_strand_id
1 'polypeptide(L)'
;ADLTRLFPGLRAVAMSSNVVLGLLQSGPGHVEPYSWVYDENSFKVGARTIGLAVSHSGTTYPTVWAARFLRRRTEHVFGLASSFDCLLAVSIGQAPEQPFTRRLFSSLAGIRPAEAATVATIAMHHTLSHLLLRCAALATGA
;
A
#
# COMPACT_ATOMS: atom_id res chain seq x y z
N ALA A 1 -13.53 5.27 10.82
CA ALA A 1 -13.93 5.97 12.07
C ALA A 1 -13.71 5.09 13.30
N ASP A 2 -13.96 3.77 13.24
CA ASP A 2 -13.89 2.90 14.42
C ASP A 2 -12.47 2.61 14.94
N LEU A 3 -11.49 2.34 14.07
CA LEU A 3 -10.12 2.02 14.52
C LEU A 3 -9.45 3.18 15.26
N THR A 4 -9.67 4.43 14.84
CA THR A 4 -9.09 5.61 15.51
C THR A 4 -9.71 5.85 16.88
N ARG A 5 -10.98 5.46 17.08
CA ARG A 5 -11.65 5.55 18.39
C ARG A 5 -11.14 4.48 19.36
N LEU A 6 -10.91 3.27 18.86
CA LEU A 6 -10.39 2.15 19.66
C LEU A 6 -8.89 2.29 19.94
N PHE A 7 -8.14 2.88 19.01
CA PHE A 7 -6.68 3.04 19.10
C PHE A 7 -6.30 4.51 18.81
N PRO A 8 -6.43 5.42 19.79
CA PRO A 8 -6.19 6.84 19.58
C PRO A 8 -4.73 7.17 19.20
N GLY A 9 -3.78 6.31 19.55
CA GLY A 9 -2.38 6.40 19.12
C GLY A 9 -2.13 5.90 17.69
N LEU A 10 -3.10 5.25 17.05
CA LEU A 10 -2.99 4.70 15.70
C LEU A 10 -3.80 5.54 14.71
N ARG A 11 -3.08 6.25 13.83
CA ARG A 11 -3.70 6.98 12.73
C ARG A 11 -3.75 6.11 11.48
N ALA A 12 -4.86 5.40 11.30
CA ALA A 12 -5.13 4.63 10.08
C ALA A 12 -5.83 5.52 9.03
N VAL A 13 -5.26 5.61 7.83
CA VAL A 13 -5.82 6.37 6.71
C VAL A 13 -5.78 5.50 5.45
N ALA A 14 -6.94 5.25 4.86
CA ALA A 14 -7.03 4.73 3.50
C ALA A 14 -6.99 5.93 2.54
N MET A 15 -6.04 5.93 1.61
CA MET A 15 -5.77 7.07 0.74
C MET A 15 -5.51 6.62 -0.69
N SER A 16 -6.05 7.36 -1.66
CA SER A 16 -5.70 7.15 -3.07
C SER A 16 -4.21 7.39 -3.30
N SER A 17 -3.57 6.52 -4.09
CA SER A 17 -2.13 6.67 -4.39
C SER A 17 -1.82 7.96 -5.16
N ASN A 18 -2.78 8.53 -5.89
CA ASN A 18 -2.62 9.86 -6.50
C ASN A 18 -2.43 10.95 -5.44
N VAL A 19 -3.18 10.85 -4.33
CA VAL A 19 -3.06 11.79 -3.21
C VAL A 19 -1.69 11.68 -2.56
N VAL A 20 -1.26 10.44 -2.29
CA VAL A 20 0.09 10.18 -1.73
C VAL A 20 1.19 10.69 -2.66
N LEU A 21 1.02 10.56 -3.98
CA LEU A 21 1.97 11.09 -4.94
C LEU A 21 2.07 12.60 -4.89
N GLY A 22 0.96 13.33 -4.98
CA GLY A 22 1.05 14.80 -4.91
C GLY A 22 1.61 15.31 -3.57
N LEU A 23 1.45 14.55 -2.49
CA LEU A 23 2.03 14.89 -1.18
C LEU A 23 3.52 14.55 -1.03
N LEU A 24 4.03 13.53 -1.71
CA LEU A 24 5.39 13.00 -1.47
C LEU A 24 6.33 13.16 -2.66
N GLN A 25 5.80 13.34 -3.86
CA GLN A 25 6.60 13.48 -5.08
C GLN A 25 7.27 14.84 -5.08
N SER A 26 8.59 14.84 -5.22
CA SER A 26 9.38 16.04 -5.44
C SER A 26 10.15 15.89 -6.76
N GLY A 27 10.14 16.92 -7.61
CA GLY A 27 10.81 16.91 -8.92
C GLY A 27 9.86 16.94 -10.13
N PRO A 28 10.34 16.58 -11.34
CA PRO A 28 9.56 16.66 -12.58
C PRO A 28 8.25 15.86 -12.50
N GLY A 29 7.15 16.45 -12.99
CA GLY A 29 5.84 15.82 -12.98
C GLY A 29 5.12 15.83 -11.62
N HIS A 30 5.54 16.70 -10.69
CA HIS A 30 4.82 16.96 -9.44
C HIS A 30 3.36 17.38 -9.73
N VAL A 31 2.42 16.75 -9.02
CA VAL A 31 1.00 17.06 -9.09
C VAL A 31 0.62 17.76 -7.79
N GLU A 32 0.30 19.05 -7.88
CA GLU A 32 -0.07 19.84 -6.72
C GLU A 32 -1.41 19.35 -6.12
N PRO A 33 -1.50 19.16 -4.80
CA PRO A 33 -2.67 18.60 -4.11
C PRO A 33 -3.78 19.65 -3.84
N TYR A 34 -4.07 20.58 -4.76
CA TYR A 34 -4.92 21.77 -4.52
C TYR A 34 -6.40 21.51 -4.13
N SER A 35 -6.84 20.26 -4.00
CA SER A 35 -8.24 19.94 -3.65
C SER A 35 -8.39 18.72 -2.73
N TRP A 36 -7.32 18.33 -2.04
CA TRP A 36 -7.34 17.14 -1.18
C TRP A 36 -7.44 17.49 0.30
N VAL A 37 -8.04 16.58 1.08
CA VAL A 37 -8.23 16.73 2.53
C VAL A 37 -6.91 16.74 3.30
N TYR A 38 -5.82 16.32 2.65
CA TYR A 38 -4.50 16.20 3.22
C TYR A 38 -3.51 17.10 2.48
N ASP A 39 -2.62 17.71 3.25
CA ASP A 39 -1.48 18.52 2.86
C ASP A 39 -0.23 18.02 3.61
N GLU A 40 0.93 18.63 3.35
CA GLU A 40 2.19 18.25 4.02
C GLU A 40 2.18 18.47 5.54
N ASN A 41 1.29 19.34 6.03
CA ASN A 41 1.15 19.64 7.46
C ASN A 41 0.30 18.58 8.18
N SER A 42 -0.72 18.06 7.50
CA SER A 42 -1.70 17.14 8.03
C SER A 42 -1.35 15.68 7.76
N PHE A 43 -0.54 15.35 6.74
CA PHE A 43 -0.07 14.00 6.46
C PHE A 43 1.46 13.93 6.42
N LYS A 44 2.06 13.37 7.48
CA LYS A 44 3.51 13.20 7.60
C LYS A 44 3.86 11.72 7.61
N VAL A 45 4.79 11.34 6.74
CA VAL A 45 5.39 10.01 6.73
C VAL A 45 6.71 10.08 7.49
N GLY A 46 6.77 9.37 8.61
CA GLY A 46 7.97 9.24 9.43
C GLY A 46 8.51 7.81 9.43
N ALA A 47 9.62 7.59 10.13
CA ALA A 47 10.28 6.27 10.20
C ALA A 47 9.34 5.15 10.68
N ARG A 48 8.42 5.47 11.60
CA ARG A 48 7.45 4.52 12.20
C ARG A 48 6.16 4.33 11.38
N THR A 49 6.01 5.01 10.25
CA THR A 49 4.83 4.88 9.40
C THR A 49 4.83 3.51 8.71
N ILE A 50 3.71 2.80 8.76
CA ILE A 50 3.52 1.55 8.01
C ILE A 50 2.70 1.86 6.77
N GLY A 51 3.19 1.48 5.60
CA GLY A 51 2.50 1.64 4.32
C GLY A 51 2.08 0.30 3.74
N LEU A 52 0.82 0.19 3.29
CA LEU A 52 0.35 -0.95 2.51
C LEU A 52 -0.17 -0.43 1.16
N ALA A 53 0.56 -0.73 0.10
CA ALA A 53 0.18 -0.38 -1.26
C ALA A 53 -0.61 -1.52 -1.90
N VAL A 54 -1.83 -1.25 -2.37
CA VAL A 54 -2.72 -2.27 -2.96
C VAL A 54 -2.91 -1.98 -4.44
N SER A 55 -2.55 -2.93 -5.31
CA SER A 55 -2.79 -2.82 -6.75
C SER A 55 -2.81 -4.20 -7.39
N HIS A 56 -3.94 -4.59 -7.99
CA HIS A 56 -4.10 -5.91 -8.63
C HIS A 56 -2.98 -6.25 -9.60
N SER A 57 -2.83 -5.43 -10.64
CA SER A 57 -1.79 -5.63 -11.65
C SER A 57 -0.37 -5.50 -11.12
N GLY A 58 -0.16 -4.89 -9.94
CA GLY A 58 1.16 -4.47 -9.48
C GLY A 58 1.89 -3.49 -10.41
N THR A 59 1.23 -2.92 -11.41
CA THR A 59 1.82 -2.01 -12.42
C THR A 59 1.15 -0.63 -12.46
N THR A 60 0.09 -0.41 -11.69
CA THR A 60 -0.62 0.87 -11.60
C THR A 60 0.35 1.98 -11.20
N TYR A 61 0.64 2.89 -12.15
CA TYR A 61 1.69 3.91 -12.00
C TYR A 61 1.59 4.67 -10.67
N PRO A 62 0.41 5.22 -10.29
CA PRO A 62 0.30 5.93 -9.03
C PRO A 62 0.71 5.12 -7.80
N THR A 63 0.27 3.87 -7.73
CA THR A 63 0.56 2.98 -6.60
C THR A 63 2.03 2.59 -6.53
N VAL A 64 2.63 2.26 -7.67
CA VAL A 64 4.04 1.89 -7.80
C VAL A 64 4.94 3.05 -7.34
N TRP A 65 4.70 4.26 -7.83
CA TRP A 65 5.49 5.42 -7.46
C TRP A 65 5.24 5.87 -6.04
N ALA A 66 3.99 5.85 -5.55
CA ALA A 66 3.69 6.16 -4.16
C ALA A 66 4.43 5.21 -3.21
N ALA A 67 4.43 3.90 -3.49
CA ALA A 67 5.17 2.91 -2.71
C ALA A 67 6.69 3.19 -2.72
N ARG A 68 7.25 3.56 -3.87
CA ARG A 68 8.66 3.94 -4.01
C ARG A 68 9.02 5.18 -3.20
N PHE A 69 8.19 6.23 -3.23
CA PHE A 69 8.41 7.44 -2.43
C PHE A 69 8.25 7.17 -0.93
N LEU A 70 7.24 6.39 -0.54
CA LEU A 70 7.08 5.94 0.85
C LEU A 70 8.32 5.17 1.33
N ARG A 71 8.90 4.30 0.49
CA ARG A 71 10.10 3.52 0.84
C ARG A 71 11.34 4.37 1.13
N ARG A 72 11.40 5.60 0.60
CA ARG A 72 12.47 6.55 0.90
C ARG A 72 12.31 7.20 2.28
N ARG A 73 11.10 7.16 2.85
CA ARG A 73 10.76 7.79 4.14
C ARG A 73 10.62 6.78 5.28
N THR A 74 10.30 5.52 4.96
CA THR A 74 10.13 4.46 5.96
C THR A 74 10.55 3.09 5.42
N GLU A 75 11.06 2.26 6.32
CA GLU A 75 11.35 0.86 6.04
C GLU A 75 10.15 -0.06 6.12
N HIS A 76 8.96 0.41 6.48
CA HIS A 76 7.79 -0.46 6.73
C HIS A 76 6.74 -0.35 5.62
N VAL A 77 7.18 -0.47 4.35
CA VAL A 77 6.29 -0.50 3.19
C VAL A 77 6.09 -1.94 2.69
N PHE A 78 4.83 -2.28 2.50
CA PHE A 78 4.32 -3.57 2.04
C PHE A 78 3.48 -3.37 0.77
N GLY A 79 3.33 -4.41 -0.03
CA GLY A 79 2.51 -4.42 -1.23
C GLY A 79 1.50 -5.56 -1.21
N LEU A 80 0.36 -5.39 -1.88
CA LEU A 80 -0.61 -6.44 -2.19
C LEU A 80 -0.91 -6.39 -3.69
N ALA A 81 -0.57 -7.46 -4.40
CA ALA A 81 -0.76 -7.61 -5.85
C ALA A 81 -1.27 -9.01 -6.19
N SER A 82 -1.53 -9.30 -7.46
CA SER A 82 -1.87 -10.66 -7.90
C SER A 82 -0.65 -11.53 -8.22
N SER A 83 0.51 -10.90 -8.42
CA SER A 83 1.77 -11.54 -8.78
C SER A 83 2.94 -11.01 -7.94
N PHE A 84 3.91 -11.87 -7.70
CA PHE A 84 5.19 -11.50 -7.09
C PHE A 84 6.14 -10.81 -8.07
N ASP A 85 6.01 -11.10 -9.37
CA ASP A 85 6.76 -10.42 -10.42
C ASP A 85 5.96 -9.23 -10.94
N CYS A 86 6.17 -8.06 -10.32
CA CYS A 86 5.52 -6.81 -10.72
C CYS A 86 6.34 -5.57 -10.32
N LEU A 87 6.04 -4.42 -10.93
CA LEU A 87 6.72 -3.15 -10.65
C LEU A 87 6.52 -2.66 -9.20
N LEU A 88 5.40 -3.03 -8.57
CA LEU A 88 5.16 -2.76 -7.16
C LEU A 88 6.15 -3.54 -6.28
N ALA A 89 6.44 -4.80 -6.60
CA ALA A 89 7.43 -5.63 -5.91
C ALA A 89 8.82 -4.97 -5.94
N VAL A 90 9.23 -4.52 -7.12
CA VAL A 90 10.50 -3.79 -7.32
C VAL A 90 10.53 -2.52 -6.46
N SER A 91 9.42 -1.78 -6.42
CA SER A 91 9.34 -0.49 -5.71
C SER A 91 9.42 -0.61 -4.19
N ILE A 92 9.09 -1.77 -3.62
CA ILE A 92 9.21 -2.04 -2.18
C ILE A 92 10.49 -2.79 -1.80
N GLY A 93 11.33 -3.14 -2.78
CA GLY A 93 12.59 -3.87 -2.57
C GLY A 93 12.38 -5.39 -2.43
N GLN A 94 11.53 -5.97 -3.28
CA GLN A 94 11.31 -7.41 -3.39
C GLN A 94 11.13 -7.83 -4.86
N ALA A 95 12.04 -7.36 -5.73
CA ALA A 95 12.11 -7.87 -7.11
C ALA A 95 12.44 -9.37 -7.12
N PRO A 96 12.13 -10.13 -8.19
CA PRO A 96 12.47 -11.55 -8.32
C PRO A 96 13.95 -11.86 -8.06
N GLU A 97 14.85 -10.95 -8.42
CA GLU A 97 16.30 -11.07 -8.25
C GLU A 97 16.79 -10.66 -6.84
N GLN A 98 15.89 -10.16 -6.00
CA GLN A 98 16.20 -9.71 -4.64
C GLN A 98 15.78 -10.77 -3.61
N PRO A 99 16.43 -10.80 -2.42
CA PRO A 99 16.01 -11.69 -1.34
C PRO A 99 14.53 -11.53 -1.00
N PHE A 100 13.86 -12.64 -0.70
CA PHE A 100 12.47 -12.62 -0.30
C PHE A 100 12.29 -11.94 1.06
N THR A 101 11.79 -10.70 1.05
CA THR A 101 11.66 -9.85 2.25
C THR A 101 10.29 -9.96 2.94
N ARG A 102 9.37 -10.78 2.43
CA ARG A 102 7.98 -10.94 2.95
C ARG A 102 7.18 -9.62 2.98
N ARG A 103 7.54 -8.66 2.12
CA ARG A 103 6.91 -7.35 1.99
C ARG A 103 5.76 -7.35 0.99
N LEU A 104 5.79 -8.27 0.02
CA LEU A 104 4.72 -8.44 -0.96
C LEU A 104 3.80 -9.59 -0.55
N PHE A 105 2.50 -9.28 -0.47
CA PHE A 105 1.41 -10.23 -0.37
C PHE A 105 0.82 -10.47 -1.76
N SER A 106 0.38 -11.70 -2.01
CA SER A 106 -0.33 -12.04 -3.24
C SER A 106 -1.78 -12.40 -2.93
N SER A 107 -2.72 -11.88 -3.73
CA SER A 107 -4.11 -12.33 -3.74
C SER A 107 -4.29 -13.66 -4.47
N LEU A 108 -3.26 -14.15 -5.18
CA LEU A 108 -3.26 -15.38 -5.98
C LEU A 108 -4.35 -15.47 -7.06
N ALA A 109 -5.02 -14.36 -7.35
CA ALA A 109 -6.03 -14.23 -8.40
C ALA A 109 -5.40 -14.46 -9.81
N GLY A 110 -4.13 -14.07 -9.98
CA GLY A 110 -3.37 -14.24 -11.21
C GLY A 110 -3.30 -12.96 -12.06
N ILE A 111 -2.65 -13.04 -13.21
CA ILE A 111 -2.32 -11.89 -14.07
C ILE A 111 -3.14 -11.91 -15.38
N ARG A 112 -4.02 -12.90 -15.57
CA ARG A 112 -4.66 -13.10 -16.87
C ARG A 112 -5.61 -11.93 -17.18
N PRO A 113 -5.52 -11.32 -18.37
CA PRO A 113 -6.43 -10.23 -18.80
C PRO A 113 -7.92 -10.59 -18.79
N ALA A 114 -8.25 -11.89 -18.72
CA ALA A 114 -9.62 -12.41 -18.69
C ALA A 114 -10.19 -12.57 -17.27
N GLU A 115 -9.44 -12.24 -16.21
CA GLU A 115 -9.99 -12.28 -14.87
C GLU A 115 -10.99 -11.14 -14.66
N ALA A 116 -12.20 -11.48 -14.22
CA ALA A 116 -13.19 -10.46 -13.93
C ALA A 116 -12.67 -9.55 -12.81
N ALA A 117 -12.71 -8.23 -13.02
CA ALA A 117 -12.27 -7.25 -12.02
C ALA A 117 -12.94 -7.44 -10.64
N THR A 118 -14.12 -8.06 -10.62
CA THR A 118 -14.84 -8.47 -9.42
C THR A 118 -14.12 -9.57 -8.64
N VAL A 119 -13.58 -10.60 -9.29
CA VAL A 119 -12.80 -11.69 -8.66
C VAL A 119 -11.53 -11.12 -8.05
N ALA A 120 -10.80 -10.31 -8.80
CA ALA A 120 -9.63 -9.58 -8.32
C ALA A 120 -9.95 -8.73 -7.07
N THR A 121 -11.04 -7.96 -7.11
CA THR A 121 -11.46 -7.11 -6.00
C THR A 121 -11.85 -7.93 -4.77
N ILE A 122 -12.62 -9.01 -4.95
CA ILE A 122 -13.02 -9.90 -3.86
C ILE A 122 -11.81 -10.58 -3.24
N ALA A 123 -10.90 -11.11 -4.06
CA ALA A 123 -9.68 -11.76 -3.57
C ALA A 123 -8.81 -10.77 -2.77
N MET A 124 -8.61 -9.55 -3.28
CA MET A 124 -7.87 -8.51 -2.57
C MET A 124 -8.54 -8.09 -1.27
N HIS A 125 -9.85 -7.90 -1.28
CA HIS A 125 -10.62 -7.58 -0.09
C HIS A 125 -10.52 -8.69 0.95
N HIS A 126 -10.68 -9.96 0.52
CA HIS A 126 -10.56 -11.13 1.39
C HIS A 126 -9.16 -11.23 2.01
N THR A 127 -8.10 -11.13 1.20
CA THR A 127 -6.72 -11.15 1.70
C THR A 127 -6.46 -10.02 2.70
N LEU A 128 -6.91 -8.79 2.39
CA LEU A 128 -6.75 -7.65 3.27
C LEU A 128 -7.49 -7.85 4.61
N SER A 129 -8.73 -8.33 4.57
CA SER A 129 -9.52 -8.61 5.77
C SER A 129 -8.84 -9.66 6.65
N HIS A 130 -8.35 -10.76 6.07
CA HIS A 130 -7.61 -11.77 6.83
C HIS A 130 -6.29 -11.25 7.40
N LEU A 131 -5.54 -10.43 6.65
CA LEU A 131 -4.33 -9.79 7.15
C LEU A 131 -4.64 -8.93 8.37
N LEU A 132 -5.66 -8.07 8.29
CA LEU A 132 -6.06 -7.19 9.38
C LEU A 132 -6.54 -7.97 10.61
N LEU A 133 -7.33 -9.03 10.43
CA LEU A 133 -7.75 -9.91 11.53
C LEU A 133 -6.56 -10.59 12.21
N ARG A 134 -5.57 -11.06 11.44
CA ARG A 134 -4.35 -11.67 12.00
C ARG A 134 -3.51 -10.64 12.75
N CYS A 135 -3.39 -9.42 12.23
CA CYS A 135 -2.73 -8.33 12.94
C CYS A 135 -3.45 -7.99 14.25
N ALA A 136 -4.78 -7.96 14.25
CA ALA A 136 -5.57 -7.70 15.45
C ALA A 136 -5.35 -8.78 16.51
N ALA A 137 -5.45 -10.06 16.16
CA ALA A 137 -5.21 -11.18 17.07
C ALA A 137 -3.81 -11.12 17.70
N LEU A 138 -2.77 -10.89 16.87
CA LEU A 138 -1.39 -10.72 17.35
C LEU A 138 -1.23 -9.50 18.28
N ALA A 139 -1.93 -8.41 18.03
CA ALA A 139 -1.85 -7.21 18.85
C ALA A 139 -2.56 -7.37 20.21
N THR A 140 -3.64 -8.17 20.27
CA THR A 140 -4.39 -8.42 21.49
C THR A 140 -3.91 -9.63 22.28
N GLY A 141 -3.00 -10.43 21.73
CA GLY A 141 -2.54 -11.68 22.34
C GLY A 141 -3.63 -12.76 22.45
N ALA A 142 -4.64 -12.69 21.58
CA ALA A 142 -5.77 -13.60 21.51
C ALA A 142 -5.54 -14.70 20.45
#